data_AF-A0A662XKB7-F1
#
_entry.id   AF-A0A662XKB7-F1
#
_cell.length_a   1.000
_cell.length_b   1.000
_cell.length_c   1.000
_cell.angle_alpha   90.00
_cell.angle_beta   90.00
_cell.angle_gamma   90.00
#
_symmetry.space_group_name_H-M   'P 1'
#
loop_
_entity.id
_entity.type
_entity.pdbx_description
1 polymer ?
#
loop_
_entity_poly.entity_id
_entity_poly.type
_entity_poly.pdbx_seq_one_letter_code
_entity_poly.pdbx_strand_id
1 'polypeptide(L)'
;MQLRGCAARHQQPFNQVLNRRSSMGGKQKKKGARTTGKAQAFAQSSIECMETSKGRKQQNRRRMRVVQLQRSLDRKLKGLRAFPKHPPPPKPPARKGPTPPEEWKLKGAARPAALVARIAAGELDECGNEFPKPIETFDLYEQTLKEGRLAEREETKEYLSVMKQLAAACCNAGMPDRGIKNYELCMSLDTKDSLGSHEGLACVLVDEGRGAEARALIDKHGSEESAVLAYCRVIIEYVSWEVLEEEGSSEEVVQEAFRKAFRLNPFMAVVIACHETFFQVIEYVEEIKSPKPGSIEEAFVYGSQNIGVWVDTVGAFEWIAKELDELPEPVATKEHVADEMYLGMYETAVEMHKEQLA
;
A
#
# COMPACT_ATOMS: atom_id res chain seq x y z
N MET A 1 -19.58 1.63 29.82
CA MET A 1 -20.40 2.57 29.03
C MET A 1 -20.00 2.44 27.59
N GLN A 2 -20.88 1.90 26.74
CA GLN A 2 -20.63 1.66 25.32
C GLN A 2 -21.03 2.92 24.54
N LEU A 3 -20.09 3.55 23.84
CA LEU A 3 -20.39 4.59 22.87
C LEU A 3 -20.30 4.00 21.46
N ARG A 4 -21.40 4.13 20.72
CA ARG A 4 -21.62 3.64 19.37
C ARG A 4 -20.85 4.53 18.40
N GLY A 5 -19.97 3.94 17.59
CA GLY A 5 -19.28 4.60 16.49
C GLY A 5 -20.25 5.01 15.39
N CYS A 6 -20.29 6.31 15.10
CA CYS A 6 -20.83 6.88 13.88
C CYS A 6 -19.68 7.12 12.92
N ALA A 7 -19.51 6.27 11.91
CA ALA A 7 -18.84 6.58 10.65
C ALA A 7 -19.19 5.49 9.62
N ALA A 8 -20.48 5.37 9.29
CA ALA A 8 -20.90 4.58 8.15
C ALA A 8 -20.55 5.35 6.87
N ARG A 9 -19.54 4.87 6.14
CA ARG A 9 -19.20 5.33 4.79
C ARG A 9 -20.43 5.26 3.89
N HIS A 10 -20.92 6.42 3.46
CA HIS A 10 -21.75 6.57 2.27
C HIS A 10 -21.14 7.68 1.42
N GLN A 11 -20.33 7.28 0.45
CA GLN A 11 -20.05 8.13 -0.70
C GLN A 11 -21.36 8.28 -1.49
N GLN A 12 -22.01 9.44 -1.36
CA GLN A 12 -22.92 9.97 -2.37
C GLN A 12 -22.64 11.46 -2.57
N PRO A 13 -22.57 11.95 -3.82
CA PRO A 13 -22.38 13.36 -4.09
C PRO A 13 -23.66 14.14 -3.77
N PHE A 14 -23.56 15.07 -2.82
CA PHE A 14 -24.58 16.06 -2.50
C PHE A 14 -24.73 17.03 -3.66
N ASN A 15 -25.91 17.09 -4.29
CA ASN A 15 -26.28 18.21 -5.14
C ASN A 15 -27.80 18.47 -5.08
N GLN A 16 -28.14 19.74 -4.88
CA GLN A 16 -29.48 20.35 -4.79
C GLN A 16 -30.19 20.14 -3.43
N VAL A 17 -30.85 21.10 -2.78
CA VAL A 17 -31.76 22.15 -3.28
C VAL A 17 -31.86 23.28 -2.22
N LEU A 18 -31.57 24.53 -2.60
CA LEU A 18 -32.19 25.71 -1.98
C LEU A 18 -32.39 26.80 -3.05
N ASN A 19 -33.61 26.90 -3.59
CA ASN A 19 -34.17 28.18 -4.02
C ASN A 19 -35.69 28.09 -4.22
N ARG A 20 -36.44 28.66 -3.27
CA ARG A 20 -37.87 28.96 -3.42
C ARG A 20 -38.07 30.46 -3.66
N ARG A 21 -38.34 30.76 -4.94
CA ARG A 21 -39.28 31.73 -5.52
C ARG A 21 -39.77 32.91 -4.65
N SER A 22 -39.62 34.09 -5.24
CA SER A 22 -40.69 35.10 -5.35
C SER A 22 -40.94 35.41 -6.84
N SER A 23 -42.22 35.37 -7.22
CA SER A 23 -42.73 35.57 -8.58
C SER A 23 -42.99 37.05 -8.87
N MET A 24 -42.90 37.45 -10.14
CA MET A 24 -43.97 38.15 -10.89
C MET A 24 -43.50 38.56 -12.30
N GLY A 25 -44.35 38.31 -13.31
CA GLY A 25 -44.45 39.17 -14.50
C GLY A 25 -43.93 38.63 -15.85
N GLY A 26 -44.84 38.42 -16.80
CA GLY A 26 -44.61 38.79 -18.21
C GLY A 26 -44.22 37.68 -19.19
N LYS A 27 -45.22 37.15 -19.93
CA LYS A 27 -45.04 36.23 -21.07
C LYS A 27 -44.38 36.91 -22.27
N GLN A 28 -43.38 36.25 -22.87
CA GLN A 28 -43.20 36.23 -24.33
C GLN A 28 -42.83 34.81 -24.81
N LYS A 29 -43.65 34.28 -25.73
CA LYS A 29 -43.44 32.98 -26.39
C LYS A 29 -42.30 33.11 -27.41
N LYS A 30 -41.15 32.52 -27.13
CA LYS A 30 -40.23 32.00 -28.18
C LYS A 30 -40.37 30.47 -28.22
N LYS A 31 -40.79 29.94 -29.36
CA LYS A 31 -40.79 28.50 -29.65
C LYS A 31 -39.33 28.03 -29.71
N GLY A 32 -38.80 27.58 -28.57
CA GLY A 32 -37.49 26.94 -28.49
C GLY A 32 -37.56 25.46 -28.86
N ALA A 33 -36.65 25.02 -29.73
CA ALA A 33 -36.45 23.61 -30.04
C ALA A 33 -36.10 22.82 -28.76
N ARG A 34 -37.06 22.03 -28.26
CA ARG A 34 -36.87 21.06 -27.18
C ARG A 34 -36.20 19.81 -27.74
N THR A 35 -34.87 19.77 -27.84
CA THR A 35 -34.14 18.52 -28.17
C THR A 35 -32.77 18.36 -27.51
N THR A 36 -32.25 19.33 -26.76
CA THR A 36 -30.91 19.24 -26.14
C THR A 36 -30.86 18.51 -24.79
N GLY A 37 -31.94 18.55 -24.00
CA GLY A 37 -31.92 17.99 -22.63
C GLY A 37 -31.84 16.46 -22.55
N LYS A 38 -32.38 15.72 -23.53
CA LYS A 38 -32.34 14.24 -23.52
C LYS A 38 -30.98 13.69 -23.93
N ALA A 39 -30.32 14.32 -24.90
CA ALA A 39 -28.97 13.95 -25.33
C ALA A 39 -27.94 14.30 -24.25
N GLN A 40 -28.11 15.45 -23.58
CA GLN A 40 -27.25 15.85 -22.46
C GLN A 40 -27.45 14.94 -21.24
N ALA A 41 -28.68 14.56 -20.91
CA ALA A 41 -28.96 13.60 -19.83
C ALA A 41 -28.42 12.19 -20.15
N PHE A 42 -28.49 11.75 -21.41
CA PHE A 42 -27.91 10.48 -21.84
C PHE A 42 -26.37 10.50 -21.80
N ALA A 43 -25.75 11.63 -22.19
CA ALA A 43 -24.31 11.81 -22.09
C ALA A 43 -23.83 11.83 -20.62
N GLN A 44 -24.54 12.53 -19.73
CA GLN A 44 -24.28 12.54 -18.29
C GLN A 44 -24.42 11.12 -17.69
N SER A 45 -25.52 10.42 -17.99
CA SER A 45 -25.71 9.03 -17.55
C SER A 45 -24.64 8.08 -18.09
N SER A 46 -24.16 8.30 -19.32
CA SER A 46 -23.07 7.51 -19.90
C SER A 46 -21.73 7.79 -19.21
N ILE A 47 -21.44 9.05 -18.88
CA ILE A 47 -20.23 9.45 -18.13
C ILE A 47 -20.27 8.84 -16.72
N GLU A 48 -21.38 8.97 -15.99
CA GLU A 48 -21.58 8.36 -14.67
C GLU A 48 -21.43 6.82 -14.74
N CYS A 49 -21.99 6.17 -15.78
CA CYS A 49 -21.82 4.73 -15.99
C CYS A 49 -20.36 4.34 -16.29
N MET A 50 -19.61 5.18 -16.99
CA MET A 50 -18.19 4.97 -17.26
C MET A 50 -17.34 5.17 -16.00
N GLU A 51 -17.62 6.20 -15.20
CA GLU A 51 -16.92 6.50 -13.94
C GLU A 51 -17.16 5.41 -12.90
N THR A 52 -18.42 4.98 -12.72
CA THR A 52 -18.76 3.84 -11.85
C THR A 52 -18.12 2.54 -12.32
N SER A 53 -18.01 2.32 -13.64
CA SER A 53 -17.30 1.18 -14.22
C SER A 53 -15.79 1.25 -13.95
N LYS A 54 -15.16 2.43 -14.06
CA LYS A 54 -13.74 2.65 -13.72
C LYS A 54 -13.49 2.38 -12.24
N GLY A 55 -14.31 2.92 -11.34
CA GLY A 55 -14.22 2.68 -9.89
C GLY A 55 -14.37 1.20 -9.54
N ARG A 56 -15.36 0.50 -10.12
CA ARG A 56 -15.54 -0.96 -9.95
C ARG A 56 -14.34 -1.76 -10.45
N LYS A 57 -13.77 -1.40 -11.61
CA LYS A 57 -12.56 -2.03 -12.14
C LYS A 57 -11.38 -1.84 -11.20
N GLN A 58 -11.18 -0.64 -10.66
CA GLN A 58 -10.11 -0.35 -9.71
C GLN A 58 -10.30 -1.14 -8.41
N GLN A 59 -11.50 -1.15 -7.84
CA GLN A 59 -11.80 -1.94 -6.64
C GLN A 59 -11.59 -3.45 -6.87
N ASN A 60 -11.99 -3.98 -8.02
CA ASN A 60 -11.75 -5.37 -8.39
C ASN A 60 -10.25 -5.68 -8.52
N ARG A 61 -9.44 -4.77 -9.09
CA ARG A 61 -7.98 -4.91 -9.14
C ARG A 61 -7.37 -5.00 -7.74
N ARG A 62 -7.81 -4.14 -6.81
CA ARG A 62 -7.35 -4.16 -5.40
C ARG A 62 -7.72 -5.47 -4.72
N ARG A 63 -8.96 -5.96 -4.88
CA ARG A 63 -9.38 -7.27 -4.35
C ARG A 63 -8.60 -8.44 -4.96
N MET A 64 -8.32 -8.41 -6.26
CA MET A 64 -7.50 -9.43 -6.92
C MET A 64 -6.07 -9.44 -6.39
N ARG A 65 -5.49 -8.27 -6.07
CA ARG A 65 -4.17 -8.17 -5.46
C ARG A 65 -4.12 -8.87 -4.10
N VAL A 66 -5.15 -8.70 -3.25
CA VAL A 66 -5.28 -9.42 -1.97
C VAL A 66 -5.27 -10.93 -2.19
N VAL A 67 -6.04 -11.44 -3.15
CA VAL A 67 -6.09 -12.88 -3.46
C VAL A 67 -4.74 -13.40 -3.96
N GLN A 68 -4.05 -12.63 -4.81
CA GLN A 68 -2.71 -12.99 -5.30
C GLN A 68 -1.69 -13.07 -4.16
N LEU A 69 -1.70 -12.08 -3.28
CA LEU A 69 -0.80 -12.02 -2.12
C LEU A 69 -1.10 -13.14 -1.12
N GLN A 70 -2.38 -13.43 -0.83
CA GLN A 70 -2.75 -14.57 0.01
C GLN A 70 -2.22 -15.89 -0.57
N ARG A 71 -2.43 -16.14 -1.88
CA ARG A 71 -1.89 -17.34 -2.55
C ARG A 71 -0.36 -17.38 -2.53
N SER A 72 0.29 -16.23 -2.55
CA SER A 72 1.75 -16.13 -2.43
C SER A 72 2.21 -16.50 -1.03
N LEU A 73 1.52 -15.97 -0.01
CA LEU A 73 1.75 -16.25 1.40
C LEU A 73 1.56 -17.73 1.70
N ASP A 74 0.46 -18.33 1.25
CA ASP A 74 0.15 -19.75 1.46
C ASP A 74 1.21 -20.65 0.80
N ARG A 75 1.69 -20.28 -0.40
CA ARG A 75 2.78 -20.99 -1.08
C ARG A 75 4.10 -20.88 -0.31
N LYS A 76 4.44 -19.70 0.21
CA LYS A 76 5.63 -19.49 1.04
C LYS A 76 5.54 -20.30 2.32
N LEU A 77 4.40 -20.27 3.02
CA LEU A 77 4.17 -21.07 4.22
C LEU A 77 4.32 -22.57 3.94
N LYS A 78 3.73 -23.08 2.86
CA LYS A 78 3.90 -24.48 2.45
C LYS A 78 5.36 -24.82 2.18
N GLY A 79 6.11 -23.91 1.54
CA GLY A 79 7.55 -24.06 1.30
C GLY A 79 8.38 -24.08 2.58
N LEU A 80 8.02 -23.26 3.57
CA LEU A 80 8.69 -23.24 4.88
C LEU A 80 8.39 -24.51 5.70
N ARG A 81 7.16 -25.05 5.63
CA ARG A 81 6.81 -26.30 6.32
C ARG A 81 7.43 -27.53 5.67
N ALA A 82 7.69 -27.47 4.36
CA ALA A 82 8.35 -28.51 3.59
C ALA A 82 9.75 -28.06 3.13
N PHE A 83 10.52 -27.45 4.03
CA PHE A 83 11.82 -26.90 3.69
C PHE A 83 12.85 -28.01 3.47
N PRO A 84 13.62 -28.03 2.37
CA PRO A 84 14.56 -29.10 2.08
C PRO A 84 15.74 -29.09 3.06
N LYS A 85 16.07 -30.23 3.67
CA LYS A 85 17.28 -30.37 4.50
C LYS A 85 18.56 -30.15 3.69
N HIS A 86 18.56 -30.66 2.46
CA HIS A 86 19.65 -30.53 1.51
C HIS A 86 19.09 -29.87 0.25
N PRO A 87 19.33 -28.56 0.04
CA PRO A 87 18.83 -27.88 -1.13
C PRO A 87 19.43 -28.54 -2.39
N PRO A 88 18.60 -28.89 -3.39
CA PRO A 88 19.12 -29.44 -4.63
C PRO A 88 20.03 -28.41 -5.31
N PRO A 89 21.06 -28.84 -6.05
CA PRO A 89 21.89 -27.93 -6.81
C PRO A 89 21.02 -27.10 -7.77
N PRO A 90 21.39 -25.84 -8.05
CA PRO A 90 20.62 -24.98 -8.94
C PRO A 90 20.42 -25.70 -10.28
N LYS A 91 19.17 -25.71 -10.77
CA LYS A 91 18.87 -26.33 -12.06
C LYS A 91 19.74 -25.67 -13.13
N PRO A 92 20.43 -26.45 -13.98
CA PRO A 92 21.17 -25.87 -15.08
C PRO A 92 20.22 -25.04 -15.95
N PRO A 93 20.68 -23.91 -16.51
CA PRO A 93 19.86 -23.08 -17.38
C PRO A 93 19.29 -23.93 -18.50
N ALA A 94 18.01 -23.71 -18.83
CA ALA A 94 17.36 -24.42 -19.93
C ALA A 94 18.18 -24.18 -21.21
N ARG A 95 18.68 -25.26 -21.82
CA ARG A 95 19.41 -25.18 -23.09
C ARG A 95 18.49 -24.51 -24.13
N LYS A 96 18.96 -23.42 -24.73
CA LYS A 96 18.29 -22.77 -25.86
C LYS A 96 18.69 -23.51 -27.13
N GLY A 97 17.79 -24.33 -27.68
CA GLY A 97 17.97 -25.01 -28.96
C GLY A 97 17.65 -26.51 -28.90
N PRO A 98 17.51 -27.17 -30.06
CA PRO A 98 17.32 -28.61 -30.12
C PRO A 98 18.53 -29.32 -29.53
N THR A 99 18.29 -30.44 -28.83
CA THR A 99 19.34 -31.35 -28.37
C THR A 99 20.22 -31.74 -29.56
N PRO A 100 21.56 -31.76 -29.44
CA PRO A 100 22.42 -32.22 -30.51
C PRO A 100 22.08 -33.67 -30.90
N PRO A 101 22.26 -34.09 -32.17
CA PRO A 101 21.93 -35.44 -32.64
C PRO A 101 22.55 -36.58 -31.80
N GLU A 102 23.71 -36.32 -31.20
CA GLU A 102 24.43 -37.24 -30.30
C GLU A 102 23.68 -37.51 -28.98
N GLU A 103 22.84 -36.58 -28.55
CA GLU A 103 22.01 -36.68 -27.34
C GLU A 103 20.57 -37.11 -27.65
N TRP A 104 20.26 -37.42 -28.92
CA TRP A 104 18.93 -37.89 -29.31
C TRP A 104 18.70 -39.29 -28.75
N LYS A 105 17.89 -39.38 -27.69
CA LYS A 105 17.35 -40.66 -27.22
C LYS A 105 16.34 -41.15 -28.27
N LEU A 106 16.69 -42.19 -29.04
CA LEU A 106 15.80 -42.85 -30.00
C LEU A 106 14.50 -43.29 -29.31
N LYS A 107 13.38 -42.62 -29.61
CA LYS A 107 12.04 -43.06 -29.20
C LYS A 107 11.54 -44.08 -30.23
N GLY A 108 11.44 -45.35 -29.84
CA GLY A 108 10.60 -46.33 -30.55
C GLY A 108 11.28 -47.50 -31.26
N ALA A 109 12.61 -47.55 -31.40
CA ALA A 109 13.28 -48.72 -31.99
C ALA A 109 14.45 -49.18 -31.11
N ALA A 110 14.28 -50.37 -30.50
CA ALA A 110 15.25 -51.10 -29.67
C ALA A 110 15.74 -50.38 -28.38
N ARG A 111 14.84 -50.15 -27.42
CA ARG A 111 15.28 -49.97 -26.02
C ARG A 111 15.83 -51.31 -25.49
N PRO A 112 16.94 -51.33 -24.73
CA PRO A 112 17.43 -52.57 -24.11
C PRO A 112 16.32 -53.25 -23.30
N ALA A 113 16.17 -54.57 -23.44
CA ALA A 113 15.09 -55.32 -22.79
C ALA A 113 15.05 -55.12 -21.27
N ALA A 114 16.22 -54.99 -20.63
CA ALA A 114 16.34 -54.68 -19.21
C ALA A 114 15.73 -53.32 -18.83
N LEU A 115 15.86 -52.31 -19.69
CA LEU A 115 15.27 -50.98 -19.47
C LEU A 115 13.75 -51.01 -19.65
N VAL A 116 13.24 -51.78 -20.62
CA VAL A 116 11.79 -51.98 -20.80
C VAL A 116 11.19 -52.72 -19.61
N ALA A 117 11.88 -53.73 -19.07
CA ALA A 117 11.44 -54.45 -17.88
C ALA A 117 11.36 -53.54 -16.64
N ARG A 118 12.36 -52.68 -16.42
CA ARG A 118 12.36 -51.71 -15.30
C ARG A 118 11.28 -50.63 -15.43
N ILE A 119 10.97 -50.18 -16.65
CA ILE A 119 9.85 -49.26 -16.91
C ILE A 119 8.51 -49.96 -16.65
N ALA A 120 8.34 -51.20 -17.15
CA ALA A 120 7.12 -51.98 -16.94
C ALA A 120 6.91 -52.35 -15.45
N ALA A 121 7.99 -52.54 -14.70
CA ALA A 121 7.98 -52.72 -13.25
C ALA A 121 7.70 -51.43 -12.45
N GLY A 122 7.63 -50.27 -13.12
CA GLY A 122 7.37 -48.98 -12.48
C GLY A 122 8.56 -48.40 -11.71
N GLU A 123 9.79 -48.85 -11.99
CA GLU A 123 11.01 -48.33 -11.35
C GLU A 123 11.57 -47.08 -12.04
N LEU A 124 11.28 -46.91 -13.32
CA LEU A 124 11.75 -45.82 -14.18
C LEU A 124 10.56 -45.13 -14.86
N ASP A 125 10.70 -43.85 -15.19
CA ASP A 125 9.71 -43.10 -15.98
C ASP A 125 9.63 -43.61 -17.44
N GLU A 126 8.67 -43.09 -18.22
CA GLU A 126 8.49 -43.44 -19.64
C GLU A 126 9.73 -43.14 -20.51
N CYS A 127 10.68 -42.35 -20.00
CA CYS A 127 11.94 -42.00 -20.63
C CYS A 127 13.15 -42.81 -20.12
N GLY A 128 12.94 -43.73 -19.16
CA GLY A 128 13.98 -44.56 -18.56
C GLY A 128 14.80 -43.86 -17.47
N ASN A 129 14.33 -42.74 -16.92
CA ASN A 129 14.98 -42.04 -15.81
C ASN A 129 14.43 -42.54 -14.47
N GLU A 130 15.28 -42.58 -13.44
CA GLU A 130 14.87 -42.90 -12.08
C GLU A 130 13.95 -41.82 -11.51
N PHE A 131 12.92 -42.24 -10.77
CA PHE A 131 12.08 -41.29 -10.04
C PHE A 131 12.95 -40.51 -9.05
N PRO A 132 12.83 -39.18 -9.01
CA PRO A 132 13.58 -38.39 -8.05
C PRO A 132 13.22 -38.84 -6.64
N LYS A 133 14.24 -39.20 -5.83
CA LYS A 133 14.04 -39.57 -4.43
C LYS A 133 13.27 -38.44 -3.72
N PRO A 134 12.30 -38.78 -2.84
CA PRO A 134 11.62 -37.77 -2.04
C PRO A 134 12.66 -36.93 -1.30
N ILE A 135 12.61 -35.61 -1.52
CA ILE A 135 13.51 -34.69 -0.83
C ILE A 135 13.15 -34.73 0.65
N GLU A 136 14.13 -35.02 1.51
CA GLU A 136 13.91 -34.92 2.94
C GLU A 136 13.64 -33.47 3.34
N THR A 137 12.50 -33.23 3.97
CA THR A 137 12.08 -31.90 4.41
C THR A 137 11.94 -31.80 5.92
N PHE A 138 11.98 -30.59 6.45
CA PHE A 138 11.63 -30.27 7.83
C PHE A 138 10.79 -28.99 7.87
N ASP A 139 10.10 -28.77 8.99
CA ASP A 139 9.28 -27.57 9.19
C ASP A 139 10.14 -26.43 9.73
N LEU A 140 10.63 -25.60 8.81
CA LEU A 140 11.42 -24.43 9.15
C LEU A 140 10.58 -23.36 9.86
N TYR A 141 9.29 -23.25 9.53
CA TYR A 141 8.42 -22.25 10.13
C TYR A 141 8.22 -22.55 11.62
N GLU A 142 7.86 -23.78 11.98
CA GLU A 142 7.68 -24.15 13.38
C GLU A 142 8.98 -24.06 14.18
N GLN A 143 10.11 -24.43 13.56
CA GLN A 143 11.41 -24.32 14.21
C GLN A 143 11.73 -22.85 14.54
N THR A 144 11.68 -21.96 13.55
CA THR A 144 12.00 -20.54 13.73
C THR A 144 10.99 -19.82 14.62
N LEU A 145 9.72 -20.24 14.61
CA LEU A 145 8.69 -19.75 15.52
C LEU A 145 9.00 -20.09 16.98
N LYS A 146 9.38 -21.34 17.27
CA LYS A 146 9.77 -21.79 18.62
C LYS A 146 11.02 -21.07 19.13
N GLU A 147 11.95 -20.79 18.23
CA GLU A 147 13.16 -20.04 18.53
C GLU A 147 12.92 -18.53 18.65
N GLY A 148 11.78 -18.01 18.21
CA GLY A 148 11.48 -16.58 18.18
C GLY A 148 12.30 -15.78 17.17
N ARG A 149 12.83 -16.42 16.12
CA ARG A 149 13.77 -15.84 15.14
C ARG A 149 13.25 -15.82 13.71
N LEU A 150 11.92 -15.75 13.54
CA LEU A 150 11.27 -15.69 12.23
C LEU A 150 11.73 -14.49 11.39
N ALA A 151 12.05 -13.36 12.02
CA ALA A 151 12.53 -12.16 11.32
C ALA A 151 14.03 -12.19 10.99
N GLU A 152 14.80 -13.20 11.42
CA GLU A 152 16.27 -13.20 11.24
C GLU A 152 16.71 -13.92 9.97
N ARG A 153 16.02 -15.00 9.60
CA ARG A 153 16.37 -15.84 8.46
C ARG A 153 15.72 -15.34 7.17
N GLU A 154 16.45 -15.32 6.06
CA GLU A 154 15.97 -14.73 4.78
C GLU A 154 14.67 -15.38 4.26
N GLU A 155 14.56 -16.71 4.31
CA GLU A 155 13.38 -17.40 3.78
C GLU A 155 12.10 -17.09 4.59
N THR A 156 12.24 -16.83 5.88
CA THR A 156 11.13 -16.45 6.77
C THR A 156 10.86 -14.96 6.74
N LYS A 157 11.88 -14.11 6.54
CA LYS A 157 11.70 -12.68 6.22
C LYS A 157 10.90 -12.47 4.96
N GLU A 158 11.14 -13.24 3.89
CA GLU A 158 10.33 -13.16 2.68
C GLU A 158 8.86 -13.46 2.95
N TYR A 159 8.57 -14.47 3.80
CA TYR A 159 7.20 -14.78 4.21
C TYR A 159 6.55 -13.61 4.96
N LEU A 160 7.24 -13.02 5.93
CA LEU A 160 6.76 -11.86 6.67
C LEU A 160 6.59 -10.62 5.77
N SER A 161 7.49 -10.41 4.82
CA SER A 161 7.39 -9.33 3.83
C SER A 161 6.12 -9.47 2.97
N VAL A 162 5.81 -10.69 2.49
CA VAL A 162 4.54 -10.95 1.78
C VAL A 162 3.33 -10.74 2.70
N MET A 163 3.43 -11.08 3.98
CA MET A 163 2.36 -10.85 4.96
C MET A 163 2.12 -9.35 5.19
N LYS A 164 3.18 -8.54 5.35
CA LYS A 164 3.08 -7.08 5.44
C LYS A 164 2.43 -6.49 4.18
N GLN A 165 2.84 -6.93 2.99
CA GLN A 165 2.22 -6.50 1.73
C GLN A 165 0.75 -6.91 1.64
N LEU A 166 0.39 -8.10 2.13
CA LEU A 166 -0.99 -8.55 2.21
C LEU A 166 -1.80 -7.66 3.14
N ALA A 167 -1.23 -7.25 4.28
CA ALA A 167 -1.86 -6.34 5.23
C ALA A 167 -2.21 -5.01 4.55
N ALA A 168 -1.22 -4.35 3.93
CA ALA A 168 -1.41 -3.11 3.17
C ALA A 168 -2.47 -3.26 2.06
N ALA A 169 -2.40 -4.36 1.29
CA ALA A 169 -3.34 -4.62 0.21
C ALA A 169 -4.78 -4.83 0.71
N CYS A 170 -4.96 -5.42 1.90
CA CYS A 170 -6.28 -5.56 2.53
C CYS A 170 -6.87 -4.19 2.86
N CYS A 171 -6.08 -3.30 3.46
CA CYS A 171 -6.51 -1.92 3.77
C CYS A 171 -6.92 -1.19 2.49
N ASN A 172 -6.05 -1.20 1.46
CA ASN A 172 -6.33 -0.56 0.17
C ASN A 172 -7.59 -1.10 -0.52
N ALA A 173 -7.93 -2.37 -0.29
CA ALA A 173 -9.13 -3.02 -0.83
C ALA A 173 -10.41 -2.75 -0.02
N GLY A 174 -10.35 -1.93 1.04
CA GLY A 174 -11.46 -1.64 1.94
C GLY A 174 -11.75 -2.81 2.90
N MET A 175 -10.72 -3.56 3.30
CA MET A 175 -10.79 -4.65 4.29
C MET A 175 -9.85 -4.36 5.47
N PRO A 176 -10.03 -3.24 6.19
CA PRO A 176 -9.09 -2.77 7.20
C PRO A 176 -8.91 -3.75 8.37
N ASP A 177 -9.99 -4.35 8.89
CA ASP A 177 -9.92 -5.32 9.99
C ASP A 177 -9.00 -6.51 9.67
N ARG A 178 -9.00 -6.95 8.41
CA ARG A 178 -8.11 -8.01 7.95
C ARG A 178 -6.68 -7.51 7.81
N GLY A 179 -6.50 -6.27 7.34
CA GLY A 179 -5.19 -5.64 7.28
C GLY A 179 -4.55 -5.50 8.65
N ILE A 180 -5.27 -4.92 9.60
CA ILE A 180 -4.86 -4.73 11.00
C ILE A 180 -4.44 -6.06 11.63
N LYS A 181 -5.25 -7.11 11.51
CA LYS A 181 -4.88 -8.45 12.03
C LYS A 181 -3.58 -9.00 11.44
N ASN A 182 -3.31 -8.74 10.16
CA ASN A 182 -2.06 -9.18 9.55
C ASN A 182 -0.87 -8.34 10.02
N TYR A 183 -1.04 -7.03 10.23
CA TYR A 183 0.00 -6.20 10.83
C TYR A 183 0.31 -6.60 12.28
N GLU A 184 -0.72 -6.82 13.10
CA GLU A 184 -0.57 -7.33 14.47
C GLU A 184 0.15 -8.68 14.48
N LEU A 185 -0.18 -9.57 13.54
CA LEU A 185 0.53 -10.83 13.38
C LEU A 185 2.00 -10.61 12.99
N CYS A 186 2.30 -9.73 12.02
CA CYS A 186 3.67 -9.36 11.69
C CYS A 186 4.43 -8.87 12.92
N MET A 187 3.86 -7.97 13.72
CA MET A 187 4.48 -7.46 14.96
C MET A 187 4.74 -8.56 15.99
N SER A 188 3.81 -9.52 16.13
CA SER A 188 4.00 -10.63 17.06
C SER A 188 5.12 -11.58 16.63
N LEU A 189 5.41 -11.65 15.32
CA LEU A 189 6.42 -12.53 14.73
C LEU A 189 7.78 -11.83 14.51
N ASP A 190 7.78 -10.50 14.38
CA ASP A 190 8.94 -9.62 14.25
C ASP A 190 8.93 -8.57 15.37
N THR A 191 9.40 -8.98 16.54
CA THR A 191 9.42 -8.13 17.75
C THR A 191 10.39 -6.96 17.66
N LYS A 192 11.34 -6.98 16.71
CA LYS A 192 12.33 -5.92 16.50
C LYS A 192 11.86 -4.89 15.46
N ASP A 193 10.68 -5.10 14.87
CA ASP A 193 10.13 -4.32 13.76
C ASP A 193 11.10 -4.14 12.59
N SER A 194 11.91 -5.17 12.32
CA SER A 194 12.90 -5.15 11.23
C SER A 194 12.27 -4.91 9.85
N LEU A 195 10.97 -5.19 9.72
CA LEU A 195 10.19 -4.97 8.51
C LEU A 195 9.37 -3.68 8.53
N GLY A 196 9.39 -2.88 9.60
CA GLY A 196 8.64 -1.61 9.71
C GLY A 196 7.11 -1.80 9.64
N SER A 197 6.58 -2.79 10.34
CA SER A 197 5.15 -3.07 10.42
C SER A 197 4.39 -2.08 11.31
N HIS A 198 5.07 -1.45 12.28
CA HIS A 198 4.43 -0.46 13.17
C HIS A 198 3.88 0.73 12.39
N GLU A 199 4.64 1.25 11.43
CA GLU A 199 4.26 2.38 10.57
C GLU A 199 2.97 2.08 9.81
N GLY A 200 2.92 0.93 9.14
CA GLY A 200 1.74 0.52 8.37
C GLY A 200 0.51 0.33 9.26
N LEU A 201 0.67 -0.20 10.47
CA LEU A 201 -0.44 -0.34 11.41
C LEU A 201 -0.93 1.01 11.91
N ALA A 202 -0.03 1.92 12.29
CA ALA A 202 -0.38 3.25 12.78
C ALA A 202 -1.19 4.02 11.73
N CYS A 203 -0.71 4.05 10.48
CA CYS A 203 -1.40 4.66 9.34
C CYS A 203 -2.83 4.15 9.18
N VAL A 204 -3.03 2.83 9.23
CA VAL A 204 -4.36 2.22 9.07
C VAL A 204 -5.27 2.49 10.26
N LEU A 205 -4.73 2.51 11.48
CA LEU A 205 -5.53 2.87 12.67
C LEU A 205 -6.00 4.32 12.60
N VAL A 206 -5.14 5.23 12.12
CA VAL A 206 -5.50 6.63 11.90
C VAL A 206 -6.59 6.76 10.82
N ASP A 207 -6.43 6.11 9.66
CA ASP A 207 -7.42 6.14 8.56
C ASP A 207 -8.80 5.60 8.98
N GLU A 208 -8.83 4.61 9.88
CA GLU A 208 -10.08 4.07 10.43
C GLU A 208 -10.63 4.86 11.64
N GLY A 209 -10.03 6.00 11.99
CA GLY A 209 -10.47 6.84 13.11
C GLY A 209 -10.21 6.23 14.49
N ARG A 210 -9.33 5.23 14.60
CA ARG A 210 -8.95 4.55 15.85
C ARG A 210 -7.76 5.27 16.52
N GLY A 211 -7.87 6.58 16.68
CA GLY A 211 -6.79 7.46 17.15
C GLY A 211 -6.19 7.06 18.50
N ALA A 212 -7.01 6.64 19.46
CA ALA A 212 -6.52 6.19 20.77
C ALA A 212 -5.63 4.94 20.69
N GLU A 213 -5.97 3.99 19.81
CA GLU A 213 -5.17 2.78 19.59
C GLU A 213 -3.88 3.09 18.83
N ALA A 214 -3.95 3.99 17.85
CA ALA A 214 -2.76 4.49 17.15
C ALA A 214 -1.81 5.22 18.11
N ARG A 215 -2.34 6.06 19.01
CA ARG A 215 -1.57 6.76 20.04
C ARG A 215 -0.86 5.76 20.97
N ALA A 216 -1.59 4.78 21.49
CA ALA A 216 -1.02 3.74 22.35
C ALA A 216 0.05 2.88 21.64
N LEU A 217 -0.14 2.61 20.34
CA LEU A 217 0.86 1.93 19.52
C LEU A 217 2.13 2.77 19.40
N ILE A 218 2.00 4.05 19.06
CA ILE A 218 3.13 4.98 18.92
C ILE A 218 3.85 5.17 20.27
N ASP A 219 3.12 5.30 21.38
CA ASP A 219 3.74 5.48 22.70
C ASP A 219 4.54 4.25 23.14
N LYS A 220 4.07 3.04 22.79
CA LYS A 220 4.69 1.79 23.21
C LYS A 220 5.82 1.33 22.27
N HIS A 221 5.67 1.60 20.99
CA HIS A 221 6.49 1.00 19.93
C HIS A 221 7.07 2.02 18.94
N GLY A 222 6.85 3.32 19.19
CA GLY A 222 7.35 4.40 18.36
C GLY A 222 8.87 4.42 18.32
N SER A 223 9.43 4.34 17.11
CA SER A 223 10.82 4.75 16.89
C SER A 223 10.88 6.28 16.95
N GLU A 224 11.83 6.81 17.72
CA GLU A 224 12.14 8.24 17.74
C GLU A 224 12.58 8.77 16.36
N GLU A 225 12.96 7.88 15.45
CA GLU A 225 13.49 8.19 14.11
C GLU A 225 12.46 8.04 12.98
N SER A 226 11.26 7.48 13.24
CA SER A 226 10.26 7.25 12.19
C SER A 226 9.46 8.52 11.90
N ALA A 227 9.70 9.11 10.72
CA ALA A 227 8.92 10.24 10.23
C ALA A 227 7.43 9.86 10.08
N VAL A 228 7.14 8.67 9.55
CA VAL A 228 5.76 8.19 9.36
C VAL A 228 4.98 8.19 10.68
N LEU A 229 5.54 7.59 11.73
CA LEU A 229 4.88 7.58 13.05
C LEU A 229 4.75 8.98 13.64
N ALA A 230 5.73 9.86 13.41
CA ALA A 230 5.66 11.25 13.85
C ALA A 230 4.53 12.01 13.14
N TYR A 231 4.36 11.87 11.83
CA TYR A 231 3.23 12.48 11.12
C TYR A 231 1.88 11.85 11.48
N CYS A 232 1.81 10.55 11.75
CA CYS A 232 0.61 9.93 12.34
C CYS A 232 0.29 10.57 13.70
N ARG A 233 1.30 10.87 14.52
CA ARG A 233 1.11 11.56 15.79
C ARG A 233 0.54 12.97 15.59
N VAL A 234 1.06 13.73 14.62
CA VAL A 234 0.57 15.08 14.31
C VAL A 234 -0.93 15.08 14.02
N ILE A 235 -1.39 14.22 13.10
CA ILE A 235 -2.81 14.20 12.74
C ILE A 235 -3.70 13.69 13.89
N ILE A 236 -3.21 12.77 14.73
CA ILE A 236 -3.92 12.34 15.94
C ILE A 236 -4.11 13.51 16.91
N GLU A 237 -3.05 14.28 17.18
CA GLU A 237 -3.16 15.41 18.10
C GLU A 237 -3.92 16.59 17.50
N TYR A 238 -3.83 16.80 16.18
CA TYR A 238 -4.68 17.77 15.47
C TYR A 238 -6.16 17.44 15.64
N VAL A 239 -6.55 16.18 15.41
CA VAL A 239 -7.93 15.73 15.61
C VAL A 239 -8.35 15.86 17.09
N SER A 240 -7.45 15.53 18.01
CA SER A 240 -7.70 15.66 19.46
C SER A 240 -8.00 17.12 19.85
N TRP A 241 -7.22 18.06 19.33
CA TRP A 241 -7.35 19.50 19.62
C TRP A 241 -8.48 20.17 18.86
N GLU A 242 -8.44 20.16 17.52
CA GLU A 242 -9.31 21.01 16.69
C GLU A 242 -10.67 20.36 16.40
N VAL A 243 -10.74 19.03 16.35
CA VAL A 243 -11.96 18.31 15.92
C VAL A 243 -12.76 17.78 17.12
N LEU A 244 -12.07 17.21 18.11
CA LEU A 244 -12.69 16.55 19.25
C LEU A 244 -12.65 17.39 20.54
N GLU A 245 -11.79 18.42 20.60
CA GLU A 245 -11.59 19.27 21.77
C GLU A 245 -11.35 18.44 23.06
N GLU A 246 -10.49 17.41 22.99
CA GLU A 246 -10.21 16.53 24.12
C GLU A 246 -9.50 17.27 25.26
N GLU A 247 -9.77 16.88 26.51
CA GLU A 247 -9.13 17.48 27.67
C GLU A 247 -7.60 17.27 27.64
N GLY A 248 -6.84 18.36 27.76
CA GLY A 248 -5.38 18.34 27.70
C GLY A 248 -4.79 18.43 26.28
N SER A 249 -5.64 18.53 25.24
CA SER A 249 -5.20 18.85 23.89
C SER A 249 -5.04 20.38 23.73
N SER A 250 -4.07 20.79 22.90
CA SER A 250 -3.87 22.20 22.56
C SER A 250 -3.09 22.34 21.25
N GLU A 251 -3.17 23.51 20.60
CA GLU A 251 -2.43 23.81 19.37
C GLU A 251 -0.92 23.63 19.58
N GLU A 252 -0.40 24.03 20.73
CA GLU A 252 1.02 23.94 21.07
C GLU A 252 1.52 22.48 21.06
N VAL A 253 0.69 21.54 21.52
CA VAL A 253 1.02 20.10 21.49
C VAL A 253 1.12 19.61 20.04
N VAL A 254 0.21 20.04 19.17
CA VAL A 254 0.23 19.67 17.74
C VAL A 254 1.44 20.29 17.04
N GLN A 255 1.75 21.56 17.33
CA GLN A 255 2.93 22.24 16.80
C GLN A 255 4.23 21.58 17.26
N GLU A 256 4.33 21.15 18.53
CA GLU A 256 5.50 20.42 19.02
C GLU A 256 5.67 19.07 18.29
N ALA A 257 4.57 18.33 18.14
CA ALA A 257 4.56 17.09 17.37
C ALA A 257 4.97 17.34 15.91
N PHE A 258 4.48 18.42 15.29
CA PHE A 258 4.80 18.78 13.92
C PHE A 258 6.27 19.17 13.76
N ARG A 259 6.83 19.99 14.65
CA ARG A 259 8.27 20.31 14.66
C ARG A 259 9.15 19.08 14.84
N LYS A 260 8.68 18.05 15.57
CA LYS A 260 9.37 16.75 15.63
C LYS A 260 9.30 16.03 14.28
N ALA A 261 8.11 15.89 13.70
CA ALA A 261 7.90 15.22 12.41
C ALA A 261 8.68 15.89 11.26
N PHE A 262 8.65 17.22 11.20
CA PHE A 262 9.34 18.03 10.21
C PHE A 262 10.86 17.85 10.25
N ARG A 263 11.46 17.73 11.44
CA ARG A 263 12.90 17.46 11.57
C ARG A 263 13.30 16.09 11.05
N LEU A 264 12.40 15.11 11.08
CA LEU A 264 12.66 13.76 10.58
C LEU A 264 12.50 13.69 9.06
N ASN A 265 11.44 14.28 8.51
CA ASN A 265 11.25 14.41 7.08
C ASN A 265 10.42 15.66 6.75
N PRO A 266 11.06 16.76 6.31
CA PRO A 266 10.34 17.99 5.99
C PRO A 266 9.58 17.89 4.65
N PHE A 267 9.99 17.00 3.75
CA PHE A 267 9.34 16.83 2.44
C PHE A 267 7.92 16.26 2.56
N MET A 268 7.63 15.50 3.62
CA MET A 268 6.27 15.04 3.92
C MET A 268 5.30 16.20 4.15
N ALA A 269 5.70 17.24 4.89
CA ALA A 269 4.87 18.43 5.11
C ALA A 269 4.55 19.13 3.78
N VAL A 270 5.56 19.26 2.91
CA VAL A 270 5.39 19.87 1.57
C VAL A 270 4.44 19.04 0.71
N VAL A 271 4.56 17.72 0.72
CA VAL A 271 3.66 16.82 -0.01
C VAL A 271 2.22 16.90 0.53
N ILE A 272 2.02 17.04 1.84
CA ILE A 272 0.69 17.21 2.45
C ILE A 272 0.08 18.55 2.05
N ALA A 273 0.83 19.65 2.22
CA ALA A 273 0.37 21.00 1.90
C ALA A 273 0.05 21.16 0.41
N CYS A 274 0.90 20.65 -0.47
CA CYS A 274 0.80 20.82 -1.93
C CYS A 274 0.22 19.59 -2.64
N HIS A 275 -0.57 18.76 -1.95
CA HIS A 275 -0.95 17.43 -2.44
C HIS A 275 -1.60 17.41 -3.83
N GLU A 276 -2.37 18.44 -4.20
CA GLU A 276 -3.04 18.52 -5.49
C GLU A 276 -2.07 18.55 -6.67
N THR A 277 -0.94 19.26 -6.57
CA THR A 277 0.07 19.31 -7.63
C THR A 277 0.92 18.04 -7.63
N PHE A 278 1.22 17.51 -6.44
CA PHE A 278 1.92 16.22 -6.33
C PHE A 278 1.13 15.08 -6.98
N PHE A 279 -0.20 15.01 -6.87
CA PHE A 279 -0.99 13.98 -7.58
C PHE A 279 -1.02 14.12 -9.10
N GLN A 280 -0.65 15.28 -9.63
CA GLN A 280 -0.54 15.50 -11.07
C GLN A 280 0.82 15.09 -11.63
N VAL A 281 1.87 15.14 -10.80
CA VAL A 281 3.27 14.98 -11.23
C VAL A 281 3.87 13.65 -10.81
N ILE A 282 3.56 13.16 -9.60
CA ILE A 282 4.20 11.95 -9.08
C ILE A 282 3.70 10.73 -9.86
N GLU A 283 4.64 9.97 -10.40
CA GLU A 283 4.43 8.66 -11.01
C GLU A 283 5.31 7.59 -10.36
N TYR A 284 5.00 6.30 -10.62
CA TYR A 284 5.81 5.13 -10.22
C TYR A 284 6.02 4.92 -8.70
N VAL A 285 5.19 5.52 -7.84
CA VAL A 285 5.30 5.34 -6.36
C VAL A 285 5.23 3.88 -5.95
N GLU A 286 4.46 3.06 -6.67
CA GLU A 286 4.34 1.62 -6.43
C GLU A 286 5.65 0.84 -6.67
N GLU A 287 6.61 1.43 -7.39
CA GLU A 287 7.92 0.84 -7.66
C GLU A 287 8.93 1.13 -6.56
N ILE A 288 8.69 2.16 -5.74
CA ILE A 288 9.52 2.53 -4.60
C ILE A 288 9.42 1.44 -3.54
N LYS A 289 10.52 0.72 -3.34
CA LYS A 289 10.64 -0.34 -2.33
C LYS A 289 11.60 0.12 -1.24
N SER A 290 11.12 0.14 0.00
CA SER A 290 11.93 0.49 1.18
C SER A 290 12.64 1.84 1.01
N PRO A 291 11.89 2.96 0.94
CA PRO A 291 12.49 4.28 0.82
C PRO A 291 13.45 4.56 1.98
N LYS A 292 14.47 5.38 1.72
CA LYS A 292 15.42 5.80 2.75
C LYS A 292 14.70 6.74 3.74
N PRO A 293 14.86 6.56 5.07
CA PRO A 293 14.28 7.49 6.04
C PRO A 293 14.73 8.93 5.79
N GLY A 294 13.79 9.87 5.84
CA GLY A 294 14.01 11.30 5.58
C GLY A 294 14.11 11.68 4.09
N SER A 295 13.88 10.73 3.17
CA SER A 295 13.99 10.99 1.73
C SER A 295 12.69 11.50 1.09
N ILE A 296 12.81 12.02 -0.13
CA ILE A 296 11.65 12.44 -0.94
C ILE A 296 10.77 11.23 -1.31
N GLU A 297 11.38 10.08 -1.59
CA GLU A 297 10.65 8.84 -1.87
C GLU A 297 9.83 8.38 -0.67
N GLU A 298 10.33 8.56 0.56
CA GLU A 298 9.56 8.27 1.78
C GLU A 298 8.32 9.17 1.85
N ALA A 299 8.47 10.45 1.51
CA ALA A 299 7.36 11.40 1.46
C ALA A 299 6.33 11.03 0.37
N PHE A 300 6.77 10.59 -0.80
CA PHE A 300 5.89 10.12 -1.88
C PHE A 300 5.12 8.86 -1.49
N VAL A 301 5.81 7.89 -0.89
CA VAL A 301 5.17 6.67 -0.39
C VAL A 301 4.15 7.01 0.68
N TYR A 302 4.48 7.87 1.65
CA TYR A 302 3.56 8.31 2.69
C TYR A 302 2.34 9.04 2.10
N GLY A 303 2.56 10.03 1.24
CA GLY A 303 1.50 10.80 0.58
C GLY A 303 0.57 9.89 -0.22
N SER A 304 1.11 9.00 -1.06
CA SER A 304 0.29 8.08 -1.87
C SER A 304 -0.64 7.17 -1.05
N GLN A 305 -0.28 6.88 0.20
CA GLN A 305 -1.01 5.95 1.07
C GLN A 305 -1.92 6.65 2.07
N ASN A 306 -1.51 7.82 2.59
CA ASN A 306 -2.11 8.41 3.79
C ASN A 306 -2.66 9.83 3.58
N ILE A 307 -2.51 10.41 2.39
CA ILE A 307 -3.01 11.77 2.14
C ILE A 307 -4.51 11.92 2.38
N GLY A 308 -5.28 10.84 2.16
CA GLY A 308 -6.74 10.86 2.33
C GLY A 308 -7.13 11.30 3.73
N VAL A 309 -6.39 10.88 4.76
CA VAL A 309 -6.63 11.30 6.14
C VAL A 309 -6.51 12.81 6.30
N TRP A 310 -5.50 13.42 5.69
CA TRP A 310 -5.26 14.87 5.77
C TRP A 310 -6.31 15.68 5.02
N VAL A 311 -6.77 15.17 3.87
CA VAL A 311 -7.80 15.82 3.05
C VAL A 311 -9.20 15.65 3.66
N ASP A 312 -9.48 14.48 4.23
CA ASP A 312 -10.79 14.17 4.83
C ASP A 312 -10.94 14.79 6.23
N THR A 313 -9.83 15.12 6.91
CA THR A 313 -9.85 15.83 8.20
C THR A 313 -9.94 17.33 7.97
N VAL A 314 -11.03 17.94 8.44
CA VAL A 314 -11.35 19.35 8.23
C VAL A 314 -10.19 20.24 8.68
N GLY A 315 -9.64 21.05 7.77
CA GLY A 315 -8.63 22.05 8.06
C GLY A 315 -7.21 21.52 8.27
N ALA A 316 -6.99 20.20 8.25
CA ALA A 316 -5.72 19.63 8.67
C ALA A 316 -4.57 19.93 7.70
N PHE A 317 -4.79 19.79 6.39
CA PHE A 317 -3.75 20.10 5.41
C PHE A 317 -3.52 21.61 5.26
N GLU A 318 -4.56 22.44 5.40
CA GLU A 318 -4.42 23.90 5.42
C GLU A 318 -3.63 24.37 6.65
N TRP A 319 -3.85 23.73 7.79
CA TRP A 319 -3.06 23.99 9.00
C TRP A 319 -1.59 23.64 8.78
N ILE A 320 -1.29 22.49 8.16
CA ILE A 320 0.10 22.14 7.79
C ILE A 320 0.70 23.18 6.83
N ALA A 321 -0.06 23.65 5.84
CA ALA A 321 0.41 24.68 4.90
C ALA A 321 0.76 25.98 5.63
N LYS A 322 -0.11 26.44 6.54
CA LYS A 322 0.15 27.63 7.37
C LYS A 322 1.40 27.47 8.25
N GLU A 323 1.55 26.33 8.93
CA GLU A 323 2.71 26.08 9.79
C GLU A 323 4.01 25.94 8.98
N LEU A 324 3.92 25.43 7.75
CA LEU A 324 5.06 25.31 6.84
C LEU A 324 5.60 26.69 6.44
N ASP A 325 4.74 27.70 6.26
CA ASP A 325 5.14 29.08 5.95
C ASP A 325 5.98 29.73 7.06
N GLU A 326 5.85 29.25 8.31
CA GLU A 326 6.63 29.73 9.45
C GLU A 326 7.97 28.99 9.63
N LEU A 327 8.19 27.91 8.88
CA LEU A 327 9.39 27.07 8.95
C LEU A 327 10.35 27.35 7.77
N PRO A 328 11.64 27.00 7.91
CA PRO A 328 12.59 27.11 6.80
C PRO A 328 12.15 26.25 5.60
N GLU A 329 12.17 26.84 4.39
CA GLU A 329 11.85 26.11 3.16
C GLU A 329 12.79 24.90 2.99
N PRO A 330 12.24 23.67 2.84
CA PRO A 330 13.07 22.48 2.67
C PRO A 330 13.84 22.50 1.35
N VAL A 331 15.18 22.46 1.42
CA VAL A 331 16.03 22.42 0.22
C VAL A 331 16.19 20.98 -0.26
N ALA A 332 15.48 20.63 -1.32
CA ALA A 332 15.63 19.34 -1.99
C ALA A 332 16.98 19.28 -2.73
N THR A 333 17.70 18.18 -2.58
CA THR A 333 19.02 17.96 -3.23
C THR A 333 19.16 16.48 -3.60
N LYS A 334 20.21 16.16 -4.35
CA LYS A 334 20.52 14.78 -4.76
C LYS A 334 20.80 13.82 -3.58
N GLU A 335 21.06 14.33 -2.38
CA GLU A 335 21.30 13.49 -1.18
C GLU A 335 19.99 12.93 -0.58
N HIS A 336 18.86 13.55 -0.95
CA HIS A 336 17.52 13.23 -0.47
C HIS A 336 16.78 12.25 -1.39
N VAL A 337 17.44 11.73 -2.43
CA VAL A 337 16.88 10.76 -3.37
C VAL A 337 17.88 9.64 -3.69
N ALA A 338 17.35 8.47 -3.98
CA ALA A 338 18.08 7.37 -4.62
C ALA A 338 18.08 7.49 -6.15
N ASP A 339 17.05 8.12 -6.73
CA ASP A 339 16.93 8.37 -8.17
C ASP A 339 16.61 9.85 -8.44
N GLU A 340 17.39 10.49 -9.32
CA GLU A 340 17.22 11.90 -9.69
C GLU A 340 15.86 12.19 -10.33
N MET A 341 15.18 11.17 -10.89
CA MET A 341 13.81 11.30 -11.38
C MET A 341 12.86 11.82 -10.30
N TYR A 342 12.95 11.31 -9.06
CA TYR A 342 12.07 11.72 -7.97
C TYR A 342 12.34 13.15 -7.50
N LEU A 343 13.60 13.60 -7.61
CA LEU A 343 13.95 15.00 -7.34
C LEU A 343 13.29 15.92 -8.37
N GLY A 344 13.39 15.60 -9.66
CA GLY A 344 12.75 16.36 -10.72
C GLY A 344 11.21 16.42 -10.58
N MET A 345 10.58 15.30 -10.19
CA MET A 345 9.14 15.26 -9.88
C MET A 345 8.79 16.18 -8.70
N TYR A 346 9.61 16.15 -7.64
CA TYR A 346 9.40 16.99 -6.47
C TYR A 346 9.51 18.48 -6.81
N GLU A 347 10.59 18.89 -7.47
CA GLU A 347 10.80 20.28 -7.89
C GLU A 347 9.68 20.76 -8.81
N THR A 348 9.27 19.93 -9.78
CA THR A 348 8.17 20.26 -10.69
C THR A 348 6.85 20.48 -9.95
N ALA A 349 6.52 19.61 -8.99
CA ALA A 349 5.28 19.73 -8.21
C ALA A 349 5.27 20.99 -7.31
N VAL A 350 6.42 21.34 -6.73
CA VAL A 350 6.58 22.57 -5.93
C VAL A 350 6.45 23.81 -6.79
N GLU A 351 7.13 23.87 -7.93
CA GLU A 351 7.05 25.02 -8.85
C GLU A 351 5.62 25.18 -9.41
N MET A 352 4.97 24.09 -9.82
CA MET A 352 3.56 24.12 -10.23
C MET A 352 2.64 24.67 -9.13
N HIS A 353 2.91 24.36 -7.86
CA HIS A 353 2.12 24.88 -6.75
C HIS A 353 2.34 26.39 -6.56
N LYS A 354 3.59 26.85 -6.63
CA LYS A 354 3.94 28.28 -6.58
C LYS A 354 3.27 29.06 -7.72
N GLU A 355 3.23 28.50 -8.93
CA GLU A 355 2.53 29.07 -10.07
C GLU A 355 1.00 29.16 -9.89
N GLN A 356 0.39 28.23 -9.14
CA GLN A 356 -1.05 28.26 -8.86
C GLN A 356 -1.44 29.31 -7.81
N LEU A 357 -0.50 29.69 -6.93
CA LEU A 357 -0.70 30.71 -5.89
C LEU A 357 -0.41 32.14 -6.37
N ALA A 358 0.40 32.30 -7.42
CA ALA A 358 0.75 33.57 -8.05
C ALA A 358 -0.37 34.10 -8.97
#